data_AF-A0A7S8A6R9-F1
#
_entry.id   AF-A0A7S8A6R9-F1
#
_cell.length_a   1.000
_cell.length_b   1.000
_cell.length_c   1.000
_cell.angle_alpha   90.00
_cell.angle_beta   90.00
_cell.angle_gamma   90.00
#
_symmetry.space_group_name_H-M   'P 1'
#
loop_
_entity.id
_entity.type
_entity.pdbx_description
1 polymer ?
#
loop_
_entity_poly.entity_id
_entity_poly.type
_entity_poly.pdbx_seq_one_letter_code
_entity_poly.pdbx_strand_id
1 'polypeptide(L)'
;MNRGCKLLLAITLPLPLATGLKAEDAGRDGSHRHHPPQDQALHEKFYSNWRMPDNPVLSCCNNADCYPTEIRYVEGKIYARRREDGKYILIPSQKVERNRDNPDGRNHICAPPPAASLVDTVYCFALGGAT
;
A
#
# COMPACT_ATOMS: atom_id res chain seq x y z
N MET A 1 7.14 -79.26 27.48
CA MET A 1 6.60 -79.04 26.11
C MET A 1 7.11 -77.67 25.66
N ASN A 2 8.06 -77.56 24.70
CA ASN A 2 7.84 -77.53 23.24
C ASN A 2 6.68 -76.58 22.84
N ARG A 3 6.77 -75.62 21.92
CA ARG A 3 7.66 -75.44 20.75
C ARG A 3 7.29 -74.11 20.05
N GLY A 4 8.29 -73.38 19.52
CA GLY A 4 8.20 -72.55 18.30
C GLY A 4 7.37 -71.26 18.42
N CYS A 5 7.55 -70.20 17.63
CA CYS A 5 8.32 -69.93 16.41
C CYS A 5 8.61 -68.41 16.46
N LYS A 6 9.88 -67.99 16.40
CA LYS A 6 10.57 -67.60 15.16
C LYS A 6 9.92 -66.42 14.43
N LEU A 7 10.74 -65.36 14.29
CA LEU A 7 10.91 -64.51 13.11
C LEU A 7 9.69 -63.60 12.76
N LEU A 8 9.81 -62.31 12.45
CA LEU A 8 10.89 -61.47 11.94
C LEU A 8 10.49 -60.00 12.17
N LEU A 9 11.50 -59.13 12.18
CA LEU A 9 11.39 -57.68 12.02
C LEU A 9 10.44 -57.30 10.87
N ALA A 10 9.57 -56.32 11.13
CA ALA A 10 9.13 -55.38 10.10
C ALA A 10 8.79 -54.04 10.76
N ILE A 11 9.84 -53.28 11.10
CA ILE A 11 9.72 -51.85 11.38
C ILE A 11 9.40 -51.21 10.03
N THR A 12 8.16 -50.80 9.81
CA THR A 12 7.81 -49.93 8.69
C THR A 12 7.28 -48.63 9.27
N LEU A 13 8.22 -47.72 9.55
CA LEU A 13 7.91 -46.30 9.67
C LEU A 13 7.49 -45.81 8.27
N PRO A 14 6.27 -45.28 8.08
CA PRO A 14 6.00 -44.49 6.89
C PRO A 14 6.78 -43.18 7.03
N LEU A 15 7.80 -43.02 6.20
CA LEU A 15 8.51 -41.77 5.97
C LEU A 15 7.57 -40.85 5.17
N PRO A 16 7.02 -39.76 5.73
CA PRO A 16 6.40 -38.76 4.89
C PRO A 16 7.51 -38.09 4.09
N LEU A 17 7.56 -38.36 2.77
CA LEU A 17 8.17 -37.44 1.82
C LEU A 17 7.35 -36.14 1.86
N ALA A 18 7.70 -35.25 2.79
CA ALA A 18 7.31 -33.86 2.69
C ALA A 18 8.18 -33.26 1.58
N THR A 19 7.53 -33.17 0.42
CA THR A 19 7.91 -32.39 -0.76
C THR A 19 8.58 -31.09 -0.37
N GLY A 20 9.65 -30.76 -1.09
CA GLY A 20 10.54 -29.63 -0.80
C GLY A 20 9.81 -28.37 -0.36
N LEU A 21 10.32 -27.76 0.71
CA LEU A 21 10.13 -26.35 0.96
C LEU A 21 10.55 -25.63 -0.31
N LYS A 22 9.57 -25.18 -1.10
CA LYS A 22 9.80 -24.09 -2.02
C LYS A 22 10.35 -22.97 -1.14
N ALA A 23 11.61 -22.63 -1.35
CA ALA A 23 12.08 -21.30 -1.02
C ALA A 23 11.03 -20.36 -1.58
N GLU A 24 10.32 -19.66 -0.69
CA GLU A 24 9.61 -18.45 -1.08
C GLU A 24 10.71 -17.51 -1.56
N ASP A 25 10.95 -17.59 -2.87
CA ASP A 25 11.47 -16.50 -3.65
C ASP A 25 10.55 -15.33 -3.30
N ALA A 26 11.00 -14.51 -2.33
CA ALA A 26 10.55 -13.14 -2.16
C ALA A 26 11.01 -12.39 -3.42
N GLY A 27 10.40 -12.76 -4.53
CA GLY A 27 10.57 -12.21 -5.84
C GLY A 27 10.16 -10.76 -5.72
N ARG A 28 11.15 -9.91 -5.87
CA ARG A 28 11.03 -8.48 -6.14
C ARG A 28 10.02 -8.29 -7.26
N ASP A 29 8.76 -8.02 -6.92
CA ASP A 29 7.89 -7.31 -7.85
C ASP A 29 8.09 -5.82 -7.57
N GLY A 30 8.98 -5.21 -8.35
CA GLY A 30 8.92 -3.79 -8.65
C GLY A 30 7.65 -3.50 -9.44
N SER A 31 6.50 -3.78 -8.81
CA SER A 31 5.18 -3.60 -9.37
C SER A 31 5.12 -2.15 -9.77
N HIS A 32 5.16 -1.90 -11.08
CA HIS A 32 4.81 -0.61 -11.62
C HIS A 32 3.52 -0.21 -10.91
N ARG A 33 3.56 0.91 -10.17
CA ARG A 33 2.53 1.39 -9.25
C ARG A 33 1.24 1.72 -10.01
N HIS A 34 0.61 0.70 -10.57
CA HIS A 34 -0.58 0.82 -11.39
C HIS A 34 -1.76 0.95 -10.44
N HIS A 35 -2.56 1.96 -10.72
CA HIS A 35 -3.85 2.10 -10.09
C HIS A 35 -4.73 0.90 -10.42
N PRO A 36 -5.60 0.47 -9.48
CA PRO A 36 -6.68 -0.43 -9.82
C PRO A 36 -7.42 0.08 -11.07
N PRO A 37 -7.90 -0.78 -11.98
CA PRO A 37 -8.50 -0.34 -13.25
C PRO A 37 -9.62 0.70 -13.09
N GLN A 38 -10.38 0.62 -11.99
CA GLN A 38 -11.44 1.59 -11.66
C GLN A 38 -10.93 3.01 -11.38
N ASP A 39 -9.67 3.16 -10.95
CA ASP A 39 -9.08 4.43 -10.57
C ASP A 39 -8.33 5.08 -11.74
N GLN A 40 -8.05 4.33 -12.82
CA GLN A 40 -7.27 4.79 -13.98
C GLN A 40 -7.91 5.98 -14.70
N ALA A 41 -9.22 5.95 -14.97
CA ALA A 41 -9.90 7.03 -15.69
C ALA A 41 -10.02 8.33 -14.86
N LEU A 42 -10.14 8.19 -13.54
CA LEU A 42 -10.13 9.31 -12.60
C LEU A 42 -8.72 9.88 -12.47
N HIS A 43 -7.72 9.00 -12.51
CA HIS A 43 -6.31 9.34 -12.55
C HIS A 43 -5.95 10.23 -13.72
N GLU A 44 -6.30 9.81 -14.94
CA GLU A 44 -5.97 10.54 -16.17
C GLU A 44 -6.62 11.94 -16.25
N LYS A 45 -7.72 12.17 -15.52
CA LYS A 45 -8.45 13.44 -15.57
C LYS A 45 -8.15 14.36 -14.38
N PHE A 46 -8.37 13.85 -13.16
CA PHE A 46 -8.32 14.66 -11.96
C PHE A 46 -6.90 14.76 -11.39
N TYR A 47 -6.25 13.61 -11.21
CA TYR A 47 -4.96 13.51 -10.50
C TYR A 47 -3.78 13.93 -11.38
N SER A 48 -3.81 13.65 -12.69
CA SER A 48 -2.78 14.03 -13.67
C SER A 48 -2.56 15.54 -13.82
N ASN A 49 -3.62 16.33 -13.64
CA ASN A 49 -3.59 17.80 -13.76
C ASN A 49 -3.59 18.53 -12.42
N TRP A 50 -3.59 17.78 -11.31
CA TRP A 50 -3.65 18.38 -9.98
C TRP A 50 -2.32 19.04 -9.63
N ARG A 51 -2.37 20.31 -9.22
CA ARG A 51 -1.22 21.13 -8.85
C ARG A 51 -1.15 21.36 -7.36
N MET A 52 0.06 21.52 -6.82
CA MET A 52 0.23 21.72 -5.38
C MET A 52 -0.51 22.98 -4.92
N PRO A 53 -1.38 22.91 -3.89
CA PRO A 53 -2.18 24.07 -3.48
C PRO A 53 -1.35 25.28 -3.01
N ASP A 54 -0.15 25.04 -2.47
CA ASP A 54 0.80 26.06 -2.01
C ASP A 54 1.84 26.45 -3.08
N ASN A 55 2.01 25.67 -4.15
CA ASN A 55 2.86 26.00 -5.28
C ASN A 55 2.31 25.42 -6.60
N PRO A 56 1.38 26.12 -7.26
CA PRO A 56 0.67 25.58 -8.43
C PRO A 56 1.55 25.31 -9.66
N VAL A 57 2.79 25.82 -9.68
CA VAL A 57 3.76 25.54 -10.75
C VAL A 57 4.18 24.06 -10.74
N LEU A 58 4.11 23.40 -9.58
CA LEU A 58 4.48 22.00 -9.39
C LEU A 58 3.26 21.08 -9.46
N SER A 59 3.43 19.92 -10.10
CA SER A 59 2.42 18.86 -10.10
C SER A 59 2.33 18.17 -8.74
N CYS A 60 1.12 17.79 -8.33
CA CYS A 60 0.88 16.88 -7.22
C CYS A 60 1.29 15.44 -7.53
N CYS A 61 1.21 15.06 -8.81
CA CYS A 61 1.20 13.66 -9.23
C CYS A 61 2.13 13.43 -10.44
N ASN A 62 2.72 12.24 -10.49
CA ASN A 62 3.43 11.68 -11.63
C ASN A 62 2.93 10.25 -11.97
N ASN A 63 1.67 9.95 -11.65
CA ASN A 63 1.01 8.64 -11.73
C ASN A 63 1.51 7.53 -10.79
N ALA A 64 2.54 7.78 -9.97
CA ALA A 64 3.11 6.76 -9.09
C ALA A 64 2.93 7.09 -7.59
N ASP A 65 2.74 8.37 -7.27
CA ASP A 65 2.87 8.87 -5.89
C ASP A 65 1.54 9.19 -5.21
N CYS A 66 0.40 9.16 -5.93
CA CYS A 66 -0.93 9.44 -5.37
C CYS A 66 -1.74 8.17 -5.17
N TYR A 67 -2.38 7.98 -4.02
CA TYR A 67 -3.20 6.78 -3.75
C TYR A 67 -4.29 7.02 -2.70
N PRO A 68 -5.36 6.18 -2.68
CA PRO A 68 -6.36 6.21 -1.63
C PRO A 68 -5.75 5.90 -0.27
N THR A 69 -6.21 6.56 0.78
CA THR A 69 -5.65 6.41 2.14
C THR A 69 -6.70 6.47 3.24
N GLU A 70 -6.39 5.83 4.36
CA GLU A 70 -7.11 6.02 5.63
C GLU A 70 -6.63 7.30 6.31
N ILE A 71 -7.53 7.97 7.03
CA ILE A 71 -7.18 9.18 7.79
C ILE A 71 -7.57 9.07 9.27
N ARG A 72 -6.89 9.85 10.09
CA ARG A 72 -7.24 10.08 11.49
C ARG A 72 -7.28 11.57 11.76
N TYR A 73 -8.26 11.99 12.53
CA TYR A 73 -8.29 13.32 13.13
C TYR A 73 -7.75 13.24 14.54
N VAL A 74 -6.67 13.96 14.82
CA VAL A 74 -6.06 14.03 16.15
C VAL A 74 -5.80 15.49 16.46
N GLU A 75 -6.43 16.02 17.51
CA GLU A 75 -6.28 17.42 17.95
C GLU A 75 -6.51 18.45 16.82
N GLY A 76 -7.53 18.23 16.00
CA GLY A 76 -7.86 19.12 14.87
C GLY A 76 -6.90 19.03 13.68
N LYS A 77 -5.92 18.12 13.71
CA LYS A 77 -4.99 17.84 12.61
C LYS A 77 -5.38 16.56 11.90
N ILE A 78 -5.08 16.51 10.60
CA ILE A 78 -5.33 15.34 9.75
C ILE A 78 -4.04 14.56 9.63
N TYR A 79 -4.11 13.26 9.87
CA TYR A 79 -3.03 12.31 9.59
C TYR A 79 -3.51 11.32 8.56
N ALA A 80 -2.67 11.01 7.58
CA ALA A 80 -2.98 10.02 6.55
C ALA A 80 -2.02 8.85 6.63
N ARG A 81 -2.52 7.64 6.35
CA ARG A 81 -1.72 6.42 6.39
C ARG A 81 -0.92 6.26 5.10
N ARG A 82 0.40 6.27 5.20
CA ARG A 82 1.31 5.97 4.09
C ARG A 82 1.20 4.48 3.73
N ARG A 83 1.09 4.17 2.44
CA ARG A 83 0.89 2.80 1.94
C ARG A 83 2.10 1.91 2.20
N GLU A 84 3.30 2.46 2.04
CA GLU A 84 4.57 1.71 2.03
C GLU A 84 4.93 1.11 3.39
N ASP A 85 4.67 1.83 4.48
CA ASP A 85 5.08 1.43 5.83
C ASP A 85 3.95 1.50 6.87
N GLY A 86 2.73 1.87 6.44
CA GLY A 86 1.57 2.00 7.32
C GLY A 86 1.66 3.16 8.32
N LYS A 87 2.69 4.02 8.22
CA LYS A 87 2.88 5.14 9.14
C LYS A 87 1.82 6.21 8.90
N TYR A 88 1.25 6.74 9.97
CA TYR A 88 0.39 7.92 9.91
C TYR A 88 1.25 9.18 9.88
N ILE A 89 1.23 9.90 8.77
CA ILE A 89 1.99 11.14 8.59
C ILE A 89 1.06 12.35 8.65
N LEU A 90 1.53 13.43 9.27
CA LEU A 90 0.77 14.66 9.40
C LEU A 90 0.55 15.28 8.03
N ILE A 91 -0.69 15.64 7.71
CA ILE A 91 -1.04 16.42 6.53
C ILE A 91 -0.92 17.90 6.88
N PRO A 92 0.02 18.63 6.26
CA PRO A 92 0.10 20.07 6.45
C PRO A 92 -1.13 20.77 5.86
N SER A 93 -1.68 21.75 6.58
CA SER A 93 -2.95 22.40 6.20
C SER A 93 -2.92 23.11 4.84
N GLN A 94 -1.73 23.54 4.38
CA GLN A 94 -1.53 24.16 3.08
C GLN A 94 -1.45 23.17 1.92
N LYS A 95 -1.38 21.86 2.20
CA LYS A 95 -1.38 20.79 1.17
C LYS A 95 -2.77 20.22 0.90
N VAL A 96 -3.77 20.65 1.66
CA VAL A 96 -5.16 20.20 1.53
C VAL A 96 -5.83 20.90 0.34
N GLU A 97 -6.38 20.13 -0.59
CA GLU A 97 -7.24 20.63 -1.67
C GLU A 97 -8.56 21.15 -1.08
N ARG A 98 -8.96 22.35 -1.52
CA ARG A 98 -10.14 23.07 -1.04
C ARG A 98 -11.01 23.61 -2.16
N ASN A 99 -10.50 23.64 -3.38
CA ASN A 99 -11.08 24.32 -4.54
C ASN A 99 -11.73 23.36 -5.53
N ARG A 100 -11.51 22.05 -5.39
CA ARG A 100 -12.01 21.01 -6.29
C ARG A 100 -12.67 19.90 -5.51
N ASP A 101 -13.78 19.41 -6.03
CA ASP A 101 -14.43 18.20 -5.50
C ASP A 101 -13.60 16.97 -5.85
N ASN A 102 -13.47 16.08 -4.88
CA ASN A 102 -12.79 14.81 -5.07
C ASN A 102 -13.75 13.79 -5.70
N PRO A 103 -13.53 13.41 -6.98
CA PRO A 103 -14.57 12.78 -7.80
C PRO A 103 -14.91 11.34 -7.39
N ASP A 104 -14.10 10.72 -6.53
CA ASP A 104 -14.29 9.33 -6.11
C ASP A 104 -14.74 9.18 -4.65
N GLY A 105 -14.88 10.29 -3.93
CA GLY A 105 -15.34 10.32 -2.54
C GLY A 105 -14.36 9.75 -1.50
N ARG A 106 -13.16 9.27 -1.90
CA ARG A 106 -12.18 8.65 -0.98
C ARG A 106 -11.02 9.60 -0.70
N ASN A 107 -10.47 9.57 0.51
CA ASN A 107 -9.28 10.37 0.80
C ASN A 107 -8.10 9.94 -0.05
N HIS A 108 -7.35 10.90 -0.58
CA HIS A 108 -6.16 10.67 -1.40
C HIS A 108 -4.97 11.43 -0.86
N ILE A 109 -3.82 10.76 -0.79
CA ILE A 109 -2.54 11.37 -0.47
C ILE A 109 -1.58 11.21 -1.65
N CYS A 110 -0.86 12.29 -1.97
CA CYS A 110 0.29 12.27 -2.85
C CYS A 110 1.56 12.50 -2.04
N ALA A 111 2.41 11.48 -1.93
CA ALA A 111 3.62 11.51 -1.13
C ALA A 111 4.71 10.62 -1.75
N PRO A 112 5.99 11.01 -1.63
CA PRO A 112 7.08 10.14 -2.08
C PRO A 112 7.17 8.89 -1.18
N PRO A 113 7.73 7.78 -1.70
CA PRO A 113 8.03 6.63 -0.86
C PRO A 113 9.06 7.00 0.22
N PRO A 114 9.10 6.30 1.37
CA PRO A 114 10.01 6.60 2.47
C PRO A 114 11.49 6.67 2.06
N ALA A 115 11.90 5.87 1.07
CA ALA A 115 13.28 5.85 0.57
C ALA A 115 13.65 7.10 -0.25
N ALA A 116 12.68 7.87 -0.74
CA ALA A 116 12.91 9.04 -1.59
C ALA A 116 12.95 10.36 -0.80
N SER A 117 12.59 10.36 0.47
CA SER A 117 12.66 11.55 1.32
C SER A 117 13.03 11.19 2.75
N LEU A 118 14.00 11.91 3.33
CA LEU A 118 14.41 11.73 4.73
C LEU A 118 13.35 12.24 5.73
N VAL A 119 12.37 13.00 5.26
CA VAL A 119 11.29 13.57 6.06
C VAL A 119 9.93 13.19 5.48
N ASP A 120 8.91 13.12 6.34
CA ASP A 120 7.54 12.85 5.88
C ASP A 120 7.02 14.02 5.05
N THR A 121 7.11 13.88 3.74
CA THR A 121 6.71 14.89 2.76
C THR A 121 5.32 14.56 2.24
N VAL A 122 4.47 15.59 2.15
CA VAL A 122 3.17 15.53 1.49
C VAL A 122 3.20 16.53 0.35
N TYR A 123 2.92 16.09 -0.87
CA TYR A 123 2.75 17.00 -2.00
C TYR A 123 1.36 17.60 -1.99
N CYS A 124 0.34 16.74 -1.90
CA CYS A 124 -1.06 17.12 -1.94
C CYS A 124 -1.92 16.12 -1.16
N PHE A 125 -3.07 16.60 -0.68
CA PHE A 125 -4.06 15.78 0.01
C PHE A 125 -5.48 16.21 -0.36
N ALA A 126 -6.32 15.26 -0.74
CA ALA A 126 -7.73 15.50 -1.06
C ALA A 126 -8.58 14.73 -0.07
N LEU A 127 -9.49 15.43 0.60
CA LEU A 127 -10.49 14.79 1.46
C LEU A 127 -11.52 14.07 0.61
N GLY A 128 -11.92 12.90 1.07
CA GLY A 128 -13.12 12.24 0.57
C GLY A 128 -14.37 12.96 1.07
N GLY A 129 -15.34 13.18 0.19
CA GLY A 129 -16.69 13.57 0.59
C GLY A 129 -17.47 12.32 0.93
N ALA A 130 -17.78 12.10 2.21
CA ALA A 130 -18.87 11.20 2.57
C ALA A 130 -20.18 11.93 2.22
N THR A 131 -20.80 11.55 1.11
CA THR A 131 -22.21 11.87 0.84
C THR A 131 -23.10 10.88 1.57
#